data_AF-A0A372Q7R0-F1
#
_entry.id   AF-A0A372Q7R0-F1
#
_cell.length_a   1.000
_cell.length_b   1.000
_cell.length_c   1.000
_cell.angle_alpha   90.00
_cell.angle_beta   90.00
_cell.angle_gamma   90.00
#
_symmetry.space_group_name_H-M   'P 1'
#
loop_
_entity.id
_entity.type
_entity.pdbx_description
1 polymer ?
#
loop_
_entity_poly.entity_id
_entity_poly.type
_entity_poly.pdbx_seq_one_letter_code
_entity_poly.pdbx_strand_id
1 'polypeptide(L)'
;MSHIIFWQSADIQMDSMGVEQAYLDLLNSNFDLCKQLVQKETNNISNKEKICKLTKEIEACERYIFYLEKNLVSYEDDLVQLKAECQSTIYKLKKCQDHLELKEEALVIQDKRIIQLEDTVVNLKKRIQEISVYRNRIPIPNDIDDIFTASIQSLDEIIRQAALMQEIDVDQKNQIEGLQVLLGESLERINGLNQDLRNIRANFTYERNGCRHWENIVQQQLVHIAGLQIANLGICFLNRHKDAQLANQQNQIAIQQNQIANQQNQIAEYRKNAYRLMLRYNADTEHWRRRYAGCIRQAQNWQRQYRISQTQVQVQVQNNLNLRQQILALQNNPPNMATIQDVMHTITPGLAQLPFYDGQESPDFYYQKLRAVNELARPLAVAQFNAAMRCNVIINKMSGRFVPVPANNSYNANAAINTEPEFLNWLQGKYRDVMVGTNQGAIIALMNETFSPIDTSDTYAKRIRSLAQGQVFADILPYLYRHLPDNIEMRVKIAALANFDTFFNKLRNKWYESGGQKHLTTMVE
;
A
#
# COMPACT_ATOMS: atom_id res chain seq x y z
N MET A 1 -4.05 66.07 34.98
CA MET A 1 -3.86 66.80 33.71
C MET A 1 -3.91 65.75 32.60
N SER A 2 -5.10 65.29 32.21
CA SER A 2 -5.90 65.84 31.10
C SER A 2 -5.07 66.13 29.86
N HIS A 3 -5.08 65.22 28.88
CA HIS A 3 -5.36 65.57 27.48
C HIS A 3 -5.94 64.35 26.75
N ILE A 4 -7.26 64.42 26.56
CA ILE A 4 -8.04 63.63 25.61
C ILE A 4 -7.82 64.26 24.23
N ILE A 5 -7.41 63.47 23.23
CA ILE A 5 -7.70 63.78 21.82
C ILE A 5 -8.32 62.52 21.22
N PHE A 6 -9.60 62.69 20.90
CA PHE A 6 -10.48 61.80 20.17
C PHE A 6 -10.08 61.83 18.68
N TRP A 7 -9.73 60.70 18.09
CA TRP A 7 -9.84 60.50 16.65
C TRP A 7 -10.73 59.28 16.41
N GLN A 8 -11.95 59.56 15.96
CA GLN A 8 -12.82 58.60 15.30
C GLN A 8 -12.15 58.15 14.00
N SER A 9 -11.95 56.85 13.84
CA SER A 9 -11.91 56.16 12.54
C SER A 9 -12.21 54.69 12.79
N ALA A 10 -13.50 54.39 12.92
CA ALA A 10 -14.03 53.05 13.14
C ALA A 10 -14.20 52.24 11.84
N ASP A 11 -13.64 52.69 10.70
CA ASP A 11 -13.87 52.05 9.38
C ASP A 11 -12.59 51.57 8.68
N ILE A 12 -11.49 51.32 9.40
CA ILE A 12 -10.25 50.72 8.83
C ILE A 12 -9.95 49.31 9.40
N GLN A 13 -10.78 48.75 10.27
CA GLN A 13 -10.46 47.48 10.94
C GLN A 13 -10.91 46.19 10.25
N MET A 14 -11.72 46.23 9.18
CA MET A 14 -12.19 44.99 8.54
C MET A 14 -11.30 44.44 7.41
N ASP A 15 -10.53 45.28 6.71
CA ASP A 15 -9.63 44.82 5.63
C ASP A 15 -8.23 44.42 6.14
N SER A 16 -7.81 44.94 7.29
CA SER A 16 -6.53 44.58 7.93
C SER A 16 -6.55 43.19 8.58
N MET A 17 -7.68 42.81 9.20
CA MET A 17 -7.82 41.52 9.90
C MET A 17 -7.79 40.30 8.97
N GLY A 18 -8.34 40.41 7.75
CA GLY A 18 -8.32 39.33 6.77
C GLY A 18 -6.91 39.05 6.23
N VAL A 19 -6.12 40.11 6.04
CA VAL A 19 -4.70 40.01 5.66
C VAL A 19 -3.86 39.43 6.80
N GLU A 20 -4.15 39.81 8.05
CA GLU A 20 -3.50 39.27 9.26
C GLU A 20 -3.79 37.77 9.44
N GLN A 21 -5.04 37.34 9.25
CA GLN A 21 -5.43 35.94 9.36
C GLN A 21 -4.81 35.09 8.23
N ALA A 22 -4.85 35.58 6.99
CA ALA A 22 -4.21 34.89 5.86
C ALA A 22 -2.69 34.78 6.06
N TYR A 23 -2.05 35.80 6.65
CA TYR A 23 -0.64 35.77 7.00
C TYR A 23 -0.33 34.74 8.10
N LEU A 24 -1.18 34.66 9.15
CA LEU A 24 -1.06 33.65 10.20
C LEU A 24 -1.25 32.23 9.68
N ASP A 25 -2.21 32.00 8.78
CA ASP A 25 -2.44 30.70 8.16
C ASP A 25 -1.26 30.27 7.28
N LEU A 26 -0.67 31.22 6.54
CA LEU A 26 0.55 31.00 5.76
C LEU A 26 1.74 30.67 6.67
N LEU A 27 1.86 31.35 7.81
CA LEU A 27 2.92 31.10 8.80
C LEU A 27 2.80 29.69 9.40
N ASN A 28 1.59 29.28 9.75
CA ASN A 28 1.30 27.93 10.26
C ASN A 28 1.59 26.86 9.21
N SER A 29 1.18 27.08 7.95
CA SER A 29 1.49 26.17 6.84
C SER A 29 2.99 26.04 6.59
N ASN A 30 3.73 27.16 6.64
CA ASN A 30 5.20 27.14 6.55
C ASN A 30 5.84 26.41 7.73
N PHE A 31 5.31 26.55 8.94
CA PHE A 31 5.80 25.82 10.11
C PHE A 31 5.61 24.31 9.97
N ASP A 32 4.44 23.88 9.48
CA ASP A 32 4.15 22.47 9.21
C ASP A 32 5.02 21.90 8.08
N LEU A 33 5.26 22.68 7.02
CA LEU A 33 6.18 22.31 5.95
C LEU A 33 7.62 22.14 6.46
N CYS A 34 8.10 23.07 7.29
CA CYS A 34 9.41 22.97 7.95
C CYS A 34 9.49 21.70 8.81
N LYS A 35 8.46 21.37 9.58
CA LYS A 35 8.42 20.14 10.39
C LYS A 35 8.46 18.88 9.53
N GLN A 36 7.72 18.86 8.42
CA GLN A 36 7.74 17.75 7.46
C GLN A 36 9.10 17.60 6.77
N LEU A 37 9.74 18.72 6.41
CA LEU A 37 11.07 18.73 5.81
C LEU A 37 12.12 18.15 6.76
N VAL A 38 12.13 18.61 8.02
CA VAL A 38 13.04 18.08 9.05
C VAL A 38 12.82 16.58 9.27
N GLN A 39 11.57 16.12 9.31
CA GLN A 39 11.28 14.69 9.45
C GLN A 39 11.79 13.90 8.25
N LYS A 40 11.62 14.42 7.03
CA LYS A 40 12.09 13.77 5.80
C LYS A 40 13.62 13.72 5.76
N GLU A 41 14.29 14.78 6.18
CA GLU A 41 15.75 14.85 6.27
C GLU A 41 16.29 13.85 7.29
N THR A 42 15.68 13.77 8.47
CA THR A 42 16.01 12.77 9.51
C THR A 42 15.86 11.34 8.98
N ASN A 43 14.76 11.06 8.26
CA ASN A 43 14.56 9.75 7.62
C ASN A 43 15.63 9.47 6.55
N ASN A 44 16.05 10.49 5.80
CA ASN A 44 17.07 10.36 4.76
C ASN A 44 18.45 10.07 5.35
N ILE A 45 18.80 10.72 6.46
CA ILE A 45 20.03 10.45 7.22
C ILE A 45 20.02 9.01 7.73
N SER A 46 18.93 8.56 8.36
CA SER A 46 18.80 7.18 8.84
C SER A 46 18.91 6.15 7.71
N ASN A 47 18.31 6.43 6.54
CA ASN A 47 18.43 5.55 5.38
C ASN A 47 19.86 5.52 4.84
N LYS A 48 20.55 6.66 4.80
CA LYS A 48 21.97 6.73 4.39
C LYS A 48 22.87 5.90 5.31
N GLU A 49 22.63 5.91 6.61
CA GLU A 49 23.35 5.06 7.56
C GLU A 49 23.10 3.57 7.35
N LYS A 50 21.83 3.18 7.09
CA LYS A 50 21.47 1.79 6.78
C LYS A 50 22.13 1.32 5.48
N ILE A 51 22.11 2.14 4.43
CA ILE A 51 22.78 1.84 3.17
C ILE A 51 24.28 1.65 3.42
N CYS A 52 24.92 2.54 4.19
CA CYS A 52 26.35 2.44 4.49
C CYS A 52 26.70 1.15 5.26
N LYS A 53 25.84 0.69 6.19
CA LYS A 53 26.02 -0.61 6.87
C LYS A 53 25.89 -1.78 5.90
N LEU A 54 24.85 -1.79 5.07
CA LEU A 54 24.64 -2.85 4.07
C LEU A 54 25.78 -2.90 3.05
N THR A 55 26.30 -1.75 2.61
CA THR A 55 27.48 -1.70 1.71
C THR A 55 28.69 -2.38 2.34
N LYS A 56 28.98 -2.13 3.62
CA LYS A 56 30.09 -2.78 4.33
C LYS A 56 29.89 -4.30 4.49
N GLU A 57 28.66 -4.74 4.72
CA GLU A 57 28.33 -6.17 4.78
C GLU A 57 28.50 -6.85 3.43
N ILE A 58 28.10 -6.20 2.33
CA ILE A 58 28.33 -6.69 0.97
C ILE A 58 29.82 -6.81 0.66
N GLU A 59 30.62 -5.78 0.96
CA GLU A 59 32.08 -5.83 0.77
C GLU A 59 32.73 -6.96 1.57
N ALA A 60 32.26 -7.23 2.79
CA ALA A 60 32.75 -8.36 3.59
C ALA A 60 32.40 -9.71 2.96
N CYS A 61 31.18 -9.85 2.45
CA CYS A 61 30.74 -11.05 1.73
C CYS A 61 31.55 -11.27 0.45
N GLU A 62 31.81 -10.22 -0.33
CA GLU A 62 32.63 -10.31 -1.55
C GLU A 62 34.06 -10.78 -1.26
N ARG A 63 34.68 -10.25 -0.19
CA ARG A 63 36.00 -10.73 0.26
C ARG A 63 35.99 -12.21 0.65
N TYR A 64 34.91 -12.66 1.30
CA TYR A 64 34.77 -14.06 1.69
C TYR A 64 34.54 -14.98 0.48
N ILE A 65 33.74 -14.55 -0.49
CA ILE A 65 33.55 -15.27 -1.76
C ILE A 65 34.88 -15.41 -2.49
N PHE A 66 35.65 -14.32 -2.60
CA PHE A 66 36.97 -14.35 -3.22
C PHE A 66 37.94 -15.32 -2.52
N TYR A 67 37.91 -15.39 -1.18
CA TYR A 67 38.68 -16.37 -0.43
C TYR A 67 38.26 -17.81 -0.75
N LEU A 68 36.95 -18.09 -0.83
CA LEU A 68 36.43 -19.41 -1.19
C LEU A 68 36.79 -19.81 -2.62
N GLU A 69 36.69 -18.89 -3.59
CA GLU A 69 37.10 -19.12 -4.98
C GLU A 69 38.57 -19.50 -5.06
N LYS A 70 39.45 -18.82 -4.33
CA LYS A 70 40.88 -19.15 -4.30
C LYS A 70 41.14 -20.57 -3.78
N ASN A 71 40.42 -20.98 -2.74
CA ASN A 71 40.54 -22.33 -2.20
C ASN A 71 39.97 -23.39 -3.16
N LEU A 72 38.87 -23.08 -3.84
CA LEU A 72 38.28 -23.97 -4.86
C LEU A 72 39.26 -24.23 -5.99
N VAL A 73 39.92 -23.18 -6.50
CA VAL A 73 40.96 -23.33 -7.52
C VAL A 73 42.10 -24.23 -7.03
N SER A 74 42.57 -24.03 -5.79
CA SER A 74 43.60 -24.91 -5.20
C SER A 74 43.14 -26.37 -5.12
N TYR A 75 41.91 -26.62 -4.71
CA TYR A 75 41.38 -27.99 -4.65
C TYR A 75 41.19 -28.60 -6.04
N GLU A 76 40.86 -27.80 -7.04
CA GLU A 76 40.72 -28.24 -8.42
C GLU A 76 42.08 -28.65 -9.01
N ASP A 77 43.14 -27.88 -8.72
CA ASP A 77 44.53 -28.23 -9.06
C ASP A 77 44.96 -29.54 -8.39
N ASP A 78 44.68 -29.72 -7.10
CA ASP A 78 44.96 -30.96 -6.36
C ASP A 78 44.23 -32.16 -6.99
N LEU A 79 42.98 -31.97 -7.41
CA LEU A 79 42.16 -33.01 -8.04
C LEU A 79 42.73 -33.42 -9.41
N VAL A 80 43.19 -32.44 -10.20
CA VAL A 80 43.86 -32.68 -11.48
C VAL A 80 45.15 -33.47 -11.27
N GLN A 81 45.95 -33.12 -10.25
CA GLN A 81 47.17 -33.84 -9.93
C GLN A 81 46.89 -35.28 -9.47
N LEU A 82 45.93 -35.47 -8.56
CA LEU A 82 45.54 -36.80 -8.08
C LEU A 82 45.06 -37.69 -9.23
N LYS A 83 44.32 -37.11 -10.19
CA LYS A 83 43.84 -37.83 -11.39
C LYS A 83 45.00 -38.29 -12.27
N ALA A 84 46.04 -37.48 -12.43
CA ALA A 84 47.25 -37.85 -13.17
C ALA A 84 48.01 -39.00 -12.46
N GLU A 85 48.11 -38.95 -11.12
CA GLU A 85 48.72 -40.02 -10.32
C GLU A 85 47.95 -41.34 -10.41
N CYS A 86 46.61 -41.29 -10.35
CA CYS A 86 45.76 -42.45 -10.58
C CYS A 86 45.98 -43.06 -11.97
N GLN A 87 46.04 -42.24 -13.02
CA GLN A 87 46.33 -42.73 -14.38
C GLN A 87 47.70 -43.40 -14.48
N SER A 88 48.73 -42.81 -13.88
CA SER A 88 50.08 -43.40 -13.82
C SER A 88 50.07 -44.75 -13.09
N THR A 89 49.33 -44.85 -11.99
CA THR A 89 49.21 -46.09 -11.20
C THR A 89 48.45 -47.17 -11.98
N ILE A 90 47.37 -46.81 -12.67
CA ILE A 90 46.62 -47.73 -13.55
C ILE A 90 47.54 -48.27 -14.65
N TYR A 91 48.36 -47.42 -15.27
CA TYR A 91 49.31 -47.85 -16.29
C TYR A 91 50.34 -48.85 -15.74
N LYS A 92 50.88 -48.58 -14.55
CA LYS A 92 51.81 -49.51 -13.87
C LYS A 92 51.14 -50.84 -13.53
N LEU A 93 49.91 -50.82 -13.02
CA LEU A 93 49.13 -52.03 -12.73
C LEU A 93 48.88 -52.87 -13.98
N LYS A 94 48.51 -52.23 -15.10
CA LYS A 94 48.34 -52.90 -16.40
C LYS A 94 49.61 -53.64 -16.80
N LYS A 95 50.78 -52.98 -16.72
CA LYS A 95 52.07 -53.60 -17.03
C LYS A 95 52.39 -54.78 -16.10
N CYS A 96 52.08 -54.67 -14.81
CA CYS A 96 52.25 -55.77 -13.87
C CYS A 96 51.32 -56.95 -14.20
N GLN A 97 50.08 -56.68 -14.61
CA GLN A 97 49.12 -57.68 -15.04
C GLN A 97 49.65 -58.46 -16.26
N ASP A 98 50.12 -57.75 -17.29
CA ASP A 98 50.69 -58.37 -18.50
C ASP A 98 51.91 -59.26 -18.16
N HIS A 99 52.76 -58.81 -17.23
CA HIS A 99 53.89 -59.62 -16.74
C HIS A 99 53.45 -60.89 -15.99
N LEU A 100 52.30 -60.85 -15.31
CA LEU A 100 51.78 -61.97 -14.54
C LEU A 100 51.18 -63.02 -15.47
N GLU A 101 50.46 -62.58 -16.51
CA GLU A 101 49.92 -63.44 -17.57
C GLU A 101 51.05 -64.19 -18.31
N LEU A 102 52.14 -63.51 -18.67
CA LEU A 102 53.33 -64.16 -19.25
C LEU A 102 53.97 -65.19 -18.31
N LYS A 103 53.95 -64.97 -16.99
CA LYS A 103 54.47 -65.95 -16.02
C LYS A 103 53.53 -67.16 -15.88
N GLU A 104 52.22 -66.95 -15.91
CA GLU A 104 51.23 -68.04 -15.94
C GLU A 104 51.42 -68.92 -17.18
N GLU A 105 51.60 -68.32 -18.36
CA GLU A 105 51.90 -69.06 -19.59
C GLU A 105 53.17 -69.90 -19.47
N ALA A 106 54.24 -69.34 -18.89
CA ALA A 106 55.50 -70.06 -18.67
C ALA A 106 55.35 -71.24 -17.70
N LEU A 107 54.58 -71.06 -16.62
CA LEU A 107 54.24 -72.13 -15.67
C LEU A 107 53.48 -73.27 -16.34
N VAL A 108 52.48 -72.95 -17.17
CA VAL A 108 51.71 -73.95 -17.93
C VAL A 108 52.61 -74.76 -18.88
N ILE A 109 53.59 -74.11 -19.52
CA ILE A 109 54.59 -74.81 -20.35
C ILE A 109 55.45 -75.74 -19.50
N GLN A 110 55.85 -75.30 -18.31
CA GLN A 110 56.68 -76.07 -17.39
C GLN A 110 55.94 -77.30 -16.83
N ASP A 111 54.66 -77.16 -16.47
CA ASP A 111 53.81 -78.27 -16.02
C ASP A 111 53.65 -79.34 -17.11
N LYS A 112 53.41 -78.92 -18.37
CA LYS A 112 53.39 -79.86 -19.51
C LYS A 112 54.70 -80.64 -19.63
N ARG A 113 55.84 -80.01 -19.34
CA ARG A 113 57.16 -80.67 -19.37
C ARG A 113 57.33 -81.66 -18.21
N ILE A 114 56.84 -81.33 -17.02
CA ILE A 114 56.87 -82.22 -15.86
C ILE A 114 56.05 -83.48 -16.14
N ILE A 115 54.82 -83.33 -16.66
CA ILE A 115 53.98 -84.47 -17.04
C ILE A 115 54.71 -85.41 -18.03
N GLN A 116 55.37 -84.84 -19.05
CA GLN A 116 56.18 -85.63 -19.98
C GLN A 116 57.32 -86.38 -19.29
N LEU A 117 58.01 -85.74 -18.35
CA LEU A 117 59.08 -86.37 -17.58
C LEU A 117 58.55 -87.47 -16.67
N GLU A 118 57.40 -87.27 -16.01
CA GLU A 118 56.73 -88.29 -15.20
C GLU A 118 56.41 -89.54 -16.02
N ASP A 119 55.87 -89.39 -17.23
CA ASP A 119 55.62 -90.50 -18.16
C ASP A 119 56.91 -91.25 -18.52
N THR A 120 58.02 -90.54 -18.76
CA THR A 120 59.32 -91.18 -19.02
C THR A 120 59.84 -91.95 -17.82
N VAL A 121 59.68 -91.43 -16.60
CA VAL A 121 60.09 -92.10 -15.36
C VAL A 121 59.25 -93.36 -15.13
N VAL A 122 57.95 -93.32 -15.40
CA VAL A 122 57.07 -94.50 -15.34
C VAL A 122 57.55 -95.58 -16.31
N ASN A 123 57.88 -95.22 -17.55
CA ASN A 123 58.44 -96.16 -18.54
C ASN A 123 59.81 -96.72 -18.11
N LEU A 124 60.69 -95.90 -17.53
CA LEU A 124 61.98 -96.36 -17.01
C LEU A 124 61.82 -97.31 -15.82
N LYS A 125 60.91 -97.02 -14.89
CA LYS A 125 60.56 -97.94 -13.79
C LYS A 125 60.09 -99.29 -14.30
N LYS A 126 59.24 -99.30 -15.34
CA LYS A 126 58.78 -100.53 -16.00
C LYS A 126 59.96 -101.35 -16.56
N ARG A 127 60.91 -100.71 -17.25
CA ARG A 127 62.14 -101.37 -17.73
C ARG A 127 63.03 -101.91 -16.61
N ILE A 128 63.17 -101.18 -15.50
CA ILE A 128 63.94 -101.66 -14.32
C ILE A 128 63.27 -102.90 -13.71
N GLN A 129 61.94 -102.93 -13.64
CA GLN A 129 61.16 -104.08 -13.19
C GLN A 129 61.38 -105.30 -14.10
N GLU A 130 61.48 -105.11 -15.41
CA GLU A 130 61.77 -106.18 -16.38
C GLU A 130 63.20 -106.75 -16.19
N ILE A 131 64.18 -105.91 -15.83
CA ILE A 131 65.57 -106.33 -15.58
C ILE A 131 65.70 -107.11 -14.25
N SER A 132 64.93 -106.74 -13.20
CA SER A 132 65.02 -107.43 -11.90
C SER A 132 64.54 -108.89 -11.95
N VAL A 133 63.70 -109.25 -12.92
CA VAL A 133 63.24 -110.62 -13.16
C VAL A 133 64.37 -111.55 -13.67
N TYR A 134 65.42 -111.01 -14.30
CA TYR A 134 66.54 -111.81 -14.82
C TYR A 134 67.65 -112.13 -13.79
N ARG A 135 67.56 -111.66 -12.54
CA ARG A 135 68.65 -111.78 -11.54
C ARG A 135 68.59 -113.02 -10.62
N ASN A 136 67.65 -113.95 -10.83
CA ASN A 136 67.46 -115.14 -9.97
C ASN A 136 68.12 -116.44 -10.49
N ARG A 137 69.37 -116.39 -10.97
CA ARG A 137 70.15 -117.61 -11.27
C ARG A 137 71.66 -117.42 -11.04
N ILE A 138 72.11 -117.46 -9.78
CA ILE A 138 73.50 -117.80 -9.41
C ILE A 138 73.47 -118.55 -8.04
N PRO A 139 73.99 -119.79 -7.92
CA PRO A 139 74.11 -120.51 -6.65
C PRO A 139 75.52 -120.36 -6.03
N ILE A 140 75.62 -120.30 -4.68
CA ILE A 140 76.89 -120.38 -3.95
C ILE A 140 76.79 -121.49 -2.85
N PRO A 141 77.73 -122.46 -2.78
CA PRO A 141 77.60 -123.72 -2.00
C PRO A 141 78.10 -123.73 -0.54
N ASN A 142 77.61 -124.74 0.19
CA ASN A 142 78.06 -125.24 1.50
C ASN A 142 79.37 -126.04 1.38
N ASP A 143 80.34 -125.83 2.28
CA ASP A 143 81.41 -126.81 2.64
C ASP A 143 82.35 -126.24 3.72
N ILE A 144 82.04 -126.39 5.02
CA ILE A 144 83.01 -126.30 6.14
C ILE A 144 82.49 -127.11 7.34
N ASP A 145 82.41 -128.45 7.24
CA ASP A 145 82.16 -129.30 8.43
C ASP A 145 82.95 -130.63 8.47
N ASP A 146 83.88 -130.85 7.54
CA ASP A 146 84.64 -132.13 7.42
C ASP A 146 86.14 -132.05 7.78
N ILE A 147 86.57 -131.07 8.58
CA ILE A 147 88.01 -130.88 8.90
C ILE A 147 88.41 -131.28 10.33
N PHE A 148 87.47 -131.56 11.25
CA PHE A 148 87.81 -131.85 12.67
C PHE A 148 87.77 -133.32 13.10
N THR A 149 87.47 -134.26 12.19
CA THR A 149 87.41 -135.70 12.49
C THR A 149 88.56 -136.48 11.85
N ALA A 150 89.80 -135.99 11.99
CA ALA A 150 91.01 -136.65 11.47
C ALA A 150 92.26 -136.41 12.37
N SER A 151 92.10 -136.44 13.69
CA SER A 151 93.25 -136.34 14.62
C SER A 151 93.19 -137.33 15.81
N ILE A 152 92.30 -138.31 15.74
CA ILE A 152 92.30 -139.48 16.64
C ILE A 152 92.57 -140.70 15.77
N GLN A 153 93.87 -141.00 15.52
CA GLN A 153 94.42 -142.31 15.12
C GLN A 153 95.90 -142.22 14.70
N SER A 154 96.78 -141.69 15.57
CA SER A 154 98.22 -141.82 15.33
C SER A 154 99.08 -141.67 16.59
N LEU A 155 98.70 -142.29 17.72
CA LEU A 155 99.61 -142.48 18.86
C LEU A 155 99.31 -143.80 19.62
N ASP A 156 98.81 -144.81 18.91
CA ASP A 156 98.67 -146.20 19.42
C ASP A 156 99.84 -147.12 18.98
N GLU A 157 100.83 -146.57 18.27
CA GLU A 157 102.03 -147.30 17.83
C GLU A 157 103.30 -146.86 18.59
N ILE A 158 103.13 -146.17 19.72
CA ILE A 158 104.15 -146.12 20.78
C ILE A 158 103.71 -147.11 21.84
N ILE A 159 103.86 -148.39 21.52
CA ILE A 159 104.97 -149.14 22.10
C ILE A 159 104.62 -149.46 23.56
N ARG A 160 103.90 -150.56 23.84
CA ARG A 160 104.24 -151.94 23.44
C ARG A 160 105.69 -152.35 23.79
N GLN A 161 106.39 -151.60 24.66
CA GLN A 161 107.71 -151.99 25.21
C GLN A 161 107.92 -151.60 26.69
N ALA A 162 106.99 -151.93 27.59
CA ALA A 162 107.39 -152.08 28.99
C ALA A 162 106.48 -153.06 29.74
N ALA A 163 106.35 -154.27 29.17
CA ALA A 163 106.01 -155.43 29.95
C ALA A 163 107.24 -155.78 30.82
N LEU A 164 107.20 -155.37 32.08
CA LEU A 164 107.99 -155.97 33.17
C LEU A 164 107.29 -155.61 34.49
N MET A 165 106.93 -156.65 35.26
CA MET A 165 106.31 -156.64 36.60
C MET A 165 104.79 -156.42 36.56
N GLN A 166 103.93 -157.42 36.36
CA GLN A 166 103.70 -158.61 37.19
C GLN A 166 103.61 -158.34 38.71
N GLU A 167 102.49 -158.79 39.27
CA GLU A 167 102.05 -158.83 40.68
C GLU A 167 101.57 -157.52 41.32
N ILE A 168 100.24 -157.34 41.42
CA ILE A 168 99.47 -157.47 42.68
C ILE A 168 97.99 -157.27 42.35
N ASP A 169 97.21 -158.30 42.65
CA ASP A 169 95.80 -158.46 42.33
C ASP A 169 94.88 -157.86 43.41
N VAL A 170 93.67 -157.49 43.00
CA VAL A 170 92.42 -157.37 43.79
C VAL A 170 92.05 -156.07 44.54
N ASP A 171 92.94 -155.16 44.99
CA ASP A 171 92.49 -154.06 45.89
C ASP A 171 92.02 -152.74 45.21
N GLN A 172 92.26 -152.56 43.90
CA GLN A 172 91.98 -151.28 43.20
C GLN A 172 90.59 -151.18 42.52
N LYS A 173 89.85 -152.28 42.38
CA LYS A 173 88.55 -152.29 41.65
C LYS A 173 87.43 -151.58 42.42
N ASN A 174 87.45 -151.63 43.75
CA ASN A 174 86.40 -151.04 44.59
C ASN A 174 86.52 -149.50 44.74
N GLN A 175 87.70 -148.91 44.51
CA GLN A 175 87.87 -147.44 44.54
C GLN A 175 87.35 -146.77 43.26
N ILE A 176 87.37 -147.47 42.11
CA ILE A 176 86.94 -146.91 40.82
C ILE A 176 85.41 -146.79 40.72
N GLU A 177 84.65 -147.77 41.24
CA GLU A 177 83.17 -147.69 41.25
C GLU A 177 82.65 -146.55 42.15
N GLY A 178 83.30 -146.29 43.30
CA GLY A 178 82.93 -145.18 44.18
C GLY A 178 83.16 -143.80 43.57
N LEU A 179 84.23 -143.64 42.78
CA LEU A 179 84.54 -142.39 42.07
C LEU A 179 83.58 -142.13 40.88
N GLN A 180 83.04 -143.18 40.25
CA GLN A 180 82.07 -143.03 39.16
C GLN A 180 80.70 -142.54 39.65
N VAL A 181 80.23 -143.00 40.81
CA VAL A 181 78.97 -142.52 41.42
C VAL A 181 79.09 -141.04 41.81
N LEU A 182 80.20 -140.65 42.45
CA LEU A 182 80.46 -139.24 42.81
C LEU A 182 80.55 -138.32 41.58
N LEU A 183 81.10 -138.80 40.46
CA LEU A 183 81.17 -138.03 39.22
C LEU A 183 79.76 -137.82 38.62
N GLY A 184 78.93 -138.86 38.62
CA GLY A 184 77.53 -138.81 38.15
C GLY A 184 76.69 -137.83 38.96
N GLU A 185 76.79 -137.89 40.31
CA GLU A 185 76.14 -136.92 41.20
C GLU A 185 76.64 -135.49 40.97
N SER A 186 77.93 -135.31 40.65
CA SER A 186 78.48 -133.97 40.35
C SER A 186 77.92 -133.41 39.04
N LEU A 187 77.76 -134.24 38.02
CA LEU A 187 77.24 -133.87 36.70
C LEU A 187 75.75 -133.52 36.76
N GLU A 188 74.95 -134.29 37.51
CA GLU A 188 73.54 -133.95 37.75
C GLU A 188 73.40 -132.62 38.49
N ARG A 189 74.25 -132.37 39.49
CA ARG A 189 74.26 -131.08 40.22
C ARG A 189 74.61 -129.90 39.31
N ILE A 190 75.59 -130.07 38.42
CA ILE A 190 75.98 -129.05 37.43
C ILE A 190 74.85 -128.81 36.42
N ASN A 191 74.18 -129.87 35.96
CA ASN A 191 73.06 -129.75 35.04
C ASN A 191 71.85 -129.05 35.70
N GLY A 192 71.56 -129.35 36.97
CA GLY A 192 70.56 -128.64 37.76
C GLY A 192 70.89 -127.14 37.90
N LEU A 193 72.13 -126.82 38.27
CA LEU A 193 72.60 -125.43 38.36
C LEU A 193 72.54 -124.69 37.01
N ASN A 194 72.89 -125.35 35.91
CA ASN A 194 72.79 -124.76 34.57
C ASN A 194 71.32 -124.49 34.18
N GLN A 195 70.40 -125.39 34.56
CA GLN A 195 68.98 -125.19 34.31
C GLN A 195 68.43 -124.04 35.17
N ASP A 196 68.83 -123.94 36.44
CA ASP A 196 68.47 -122.83 37.32
C ASP A 196 69.01 -121.50 36.81
N LEU A 197 70.26 -121.46 36.33
CA LEU A 197 70.84 -120.27 35.71
C LEU A 197 70.10 -119.86 34.44
N ARG A 198 69.66 -120.81 33.61
CA ARG A 198 68.81 -120.54 32.44
C ARG A 198 67.45 -119.98 32.86
N ASN A 199 66.83 -120.55 33.89
CA ASN A 199 65.55 -120.08 34.43
C ASN A 199 65.67 -118.66 35.01
N ILE A 200 66.72 -118.36 35.78
CA ILE A 200 66.99 -117.03 36.32
C ILE A 200 67.22 -116.01 35.20
N ARG A 201 67.98 -116.38 34.15
CA ARG A 201 68.18 -115.51 32.98
C ARG A 201 66.87 -115.23 32.25
N ALA A 202 66.01 -116.23 32.08
CA ALA A 202 64.69 -116.07 31.48
C ALA A 202 63.80 -115.14 32.32
N ASN A 203 63.75 -115.35 33.64
CA ASN A 203 63.01 -114.50 34.57
C ASN A 203 63.51 -113.04 34.55
N PHE A 204 64.83 -112.83 34.59
CA PHE A 204 65.40 -111.48 34.54
C PHE A 204 65.10 -110.77 33.20
N THR A 205 65.07 -111.52 32.10
CA THR A 205 64.71 -110.99 30.78
C THR A 205 63.22 -110.64 30.71
N TYR A 206 62.36 -111.48 31.29
CA TYR A 206 60.92 -111.23 31.39
C TYR A 206 60.62 -109.96 32.19
N GLU A 207 61.21 -109.83 33.38
CA GLU A 207 61.06 -108.64 34.23
C GLU A 207 61.59 -107.38 33.54
N ARG A 208 62.78 -107.44 32.91
CA ARG A 208 63.34 -106.31 32.16
C ARG A 208 62.44 -105.87 31.00
N ASN A 209 61.85 -106.82 30.27
CA ASN A 209 60.92 -106.53 29.19
C ASN A 209 59.61 -105.95 29.73
N GLY A 210 59.12 -106.43 30.88
CA GLY A 210 57.99 -105.88 31.60
C GLY A 210 58.21 -104.42 32.00
N CYS A 211 59.34 -104.10 32.65
CA CYS A 211 59.70 -102.73 33.01
C CYS A 211 59.77 -101.82 31.77
N ARG A 212 60.44 -102.25 30.70
CA ARG A 212 60.57 -101.45 29.47
C ARG A 212 59.21 -101.23 28.78
N HIS A 213 58.31 -102.21 28.84
CA HIS A 213 56.95 -102.05 28.32
C HIS A 213 56.17 -100.99 29.09
N TRP A 214 56.22 -101.01 30.42
CA TRP A 214 55.58 -100.00 31.26
C TRP A 214 56.19 -98.61 31.08
N GLU A 215 57.52 -98.50 31.00
CA GLU A 215 58.19 -97.23 30.70
C GLU A 215 57.74 -96.66 29.35
N ASN A 216 57.65 -97.50 28.32
CA ASN A 216 57.16 -97.08 27.00
C ASN A 216 55.70 -96.60 27.05
N ILE A 217 54.82 -97.29 27.77
CA ILE A 217 53.41 -96.86 27.95
C ILE A 217 53.34 -95.50 28.65
N VAL A 218 54.09 -95.32 29.73
CA VAL A 218 54.12 -94.05 30.49
C VAL A 218 54.64 -92.92 29.61
N GLN A 219 55.72 -93.14 28.84
CA GLN A 219 56.23 -92.15 27.90
C GLN A 219 55.22 -91.80 26.80
N GLN A 220 54.54 -92.80 26.23
CA GLN A 220 53.48 -92.56 25.23
C GLN A 220 52.32 -91.74 25.80
N GLN A 221 51.88 -92.02 27.03
CA GLN A 221 50.82 -91.24 27.69
C GLN A 221 51.26 -89.80 27.97
N LEU A 222 52.48 -89.59 28.44
CA LEU A 222 53.03 -88.25 28.68
C LEU A 222 53.12 -87.44 27.38
N VAL A 223 53.59 -88.05 26.29
CA VAL A 223 53.63 -87.40 24.96
C VAL A 223 52.22 -87.06 24.47
N HIS A 224 51.25 -87.95 24.66
CA HIS A 224 49.86 -87.71 24.29
C HIS A 224 49.23 -86.54 25.09
N ILE A 225 49.43 -86.51 26.41
CA ILE A 225 48.95 -85.42 27.28
C ILE A 225 49.61 -84.09 26.90
N ALA A 226 50.91 -84.07 26.65
CA ALA A 226 51.62 -82.88 26.18
C ALA A 226 51.07 -82.39 24.83
N GLY A 227 50.79 -83.32 23.90
CA GLY A 227 50.17 -83.01 22.61
C GLY A 227 48.78 -82.35 22.78
N LEU A 228 47.94 -82.88 23.66
CA LEU A 228 46.62 -82.29 23.97
C LEU A 228 46.74 -80.89 24.61
N GLN A 229 47.69 -80.70 25.53
CA GLN A 229 47.92 -79.40 26.16
C GLN A 229 48.37 -78.34 25.15
N ILE A 230 49.30 -78.70 24.25
CA ILE A 230 49.76 -77.83 23.17
C ILE A 230 48.59 -77.46 22.24
N ALA A 231 47.77 -78.43 21.86
CA ALA A 231 46.58 -78.19 21.03
C ALA A 231 45.58 -77.24 21.71
N ASN A 232 45.30 -77.45 23.00
CA ASN A 232 44.42 -76.58 23.77
C ASN A 232 44.97 -75.15 23.90
N LEU A 233 46.27 -74.98 24.13
CA LEU A 233 46.91 -73.67 24.13
C LEU A 233 46.80 -72.99 22.76
N GLY A 234 46.98 -73.75 21.67
CA GLY A 234 46.78 -73.26 20.30
C GLY A 234 45.36 -72.77 20.04
N ILE A 235 44.35 -73.52 20.47
CA ILE A 235 42.93 -73.13 20.38
C ILE A 235 42.66 -71.85 21.19
N CYS A 236 43.15 -71.78 22.44
CA CYS A 236 43.00 -70.59 23.28
C CYS A 236 43.64 -69.35 22.66
N PHE A 237 44.83 -69.49 22.05
CA PHE A 237 45.51 -68.39 21.38
C PHE A 237 44.73 -67.91 20.16
N LEU A 238 44.25 -68.83 19.32
CA LEU A 238 43.42 -68.53 18.15
C LEU A 238 42.13 -67.81 18.54
N ASN A 239 41.44 -68.28 19.59
CA ASN A 239 40.23 -67.65 20.08
C ASN A 239 40.50 -66.24 20.60
N ARG A 240 41.56 -66.04 21.40
CA ARG A 240 41.92 -64.71 21.90
C ARG A 240 42.24 -63.74 20.77
N HIS A 241 42.91 -64.20 19.71
CA HIS A 241 43.18 -63.39 18.53
C HIS A 241 41.88 -63.01 17.80
N LYS A 242 40.97 -63.96 17.60
CA LYS A 242 39.65 -63.70 17.00
C LYS A 242 38.82 -62.71 17.83
N ASP A 243 38.80 -62.87 19.15
CA ASP A 243 38.08 -61.97 20.06
C ASP A 243 38.64 -60.55 20.01
N ALA A 244 39.97 -60.41 19.97
CA ALA A 244 40.62 -59.11 19.81
C ALA A 244 40.30 -58.46 18.45
N GLN A 245 40.25 -59.25 17.37
CA GLN A 245 39.85 -58.76 16.05
C GLN A 245 38.38 -58.31 16.03
N LEU A 246 37.47 -59.11 16.61
CA LEU A 246 36.06 -58.76 16.73
C LEU A 246 35.85 -57.49 17.54
N ALA A 247 36.52 -57.35 18.69
CA ALA A 247 36.45 -56.14 19.51
C ALA A 247 36.94 -54.89 18.75
N ASN A 248 38.03 -55.01 18.00
CA ASN A 248 38.54 -53.91 17.17
C ASN A 248 37.55 -53.53 16.05
N GLN A 249 36.94 -54.51 15.38
CA GLN A 249 35.92 -54.26 14.36
C GLN A 249 34.68 -53.58 14.96
N GLN A 250 34.21 -54.04 16.13
CA GLN A 250 33.08 -53.43 16.83
C GLN A 250 33.37 -51.98 17.22
N ASN A 251 34.57 -51.68 17.72
CA ASN A 251 34.98 -50.32 18.04
C ASN A 251 34.99 -49.42 16.79
N GLN A 252 35.50 -49.91 15.66
CA GLN A 252 35.48 -49.15 14.41
C GLN A 252 34.05 -48.87 13.93
N ILE A 253 33.17 -49.87 14.00
CA ILE A 253 31.74 -49.71 13.64
C ILE A 253 31.08 -48.66 14.54
N ALA A 254 31.33 -48.70 15.85
CA ALA A 254 30.77 -47.71 16.79
C ALA A 254 31.25 -46.28 16.48
N ILE A 255 32.53 -46.11 16.17
CA ILE A 255 33.09 -44.81 15.76
C ILE A 255 32.41 -44.30 14.48
N GLN A 256 32.26 -45.17 13.47
CA GLN A 256 31.59 -44.82 12.21
C GLN A 256 30.11 -44.46 12.42
N GLN A 257 29.39 -45.20 13.27
CA GLN A 257 28.00 -44.90 13.60
C GLN A 257 27.85 -43.53 14.26
N ASN A 258 28.74 -43.18 15.19
CA ASN A 258 28.75 -41.86 15.83
C ASN A 258 29.03 -40.73 14.82
N GLN A 259 29.94 -40.95 13.86
CA GLN A 259 30.20 -39.99 12.79
C GLN A 259 28.98 -39.79 11.88
N ILE A 260 28.31 -40.89 11.49
CA ILE A 260 27.09 -40.84 10.68
C ILE A 260 25.99 -40.08 11.42
N ALA A 261 25.77 -40.36 12.71
CA ALA A 261 24.77 -39.66 13.51
C ALA A 261 25.04 -38.15 13.60
N ASN A 262 26.31 -37.76 13.79
CA ASN A 262 26.71 -36.35 13.79
C ASN A 262 26.46 -35.68 12.44
N GLN A 263 26.81 -36.33 11.32
CA GLN A 263 26.54 -35.82 9.98
C GLN A 263 25.04 -35.69 9.72
N GLN A 264 24.22 -36.66 10.14
CA GLN A 264 22.77 -36.59 10.03
C GLN A 264 22.17 -35.42 10.80
N ASN A 265 22.67 -35.15 12.02
CA ASN A 265 22.27 -33.99 12.81
C ASN A 265 22.62 -32.67 12.11
N GLN A 266 23.82 -32.55 11.54
CA GLN A 266 24.21 -31.37 10.77
C GLN A 266 23.31 -31.18 9.54
N ILE A 267 23.05 -32.25 8.78
CA ILE A 267 22.14 -32.22 7.62
C ILE A 267 20.73 -31.77 8.04
N ALA A 268 20.21 -32.26 9.17
CA ALA A 268 18.91 -31.86 9.69
C ALA A 268 18.88 -30.36 10.04
N GLU A 269 19.93 -29.82 10.66
CA GLU A 269 20.04 -28.39 10.94
C GLU A 269 20.15 -27.54 9.67
N TYR A 270 20.93 -27.97 8.66
CA TYR A 270 20.97 -27.29 7.37
C TYR A 270 19.61 -27.27 6.69
N ARG A 271 18.85 -28.38 6.72
CA ARG A 271 17.49 -28.44 6.20
C ARG A 271 16.54 -27.47 6.92
N LYS A 272 16.62 -27.39 8.26
CA LYS A 272 15.83 -26.43 9.04
C LYS A 272 16.20 -24.99 8.71
N ASN A 273 17.50 -24.67 8.58
CA ASN A 273 17.95 -23.33 8.24
C ASN A 273 17.54 -22.93 6.81
N ALA A 274 17.66 -23.84 5.84
CA ALA A 274 17.16 -23.62 4.48
C ALA A 274 15.65 -23.31 4.48
N TYR A 275 14.86 -24.07 5.23
CA TYR A 275 13.42 -23.82 5.38
C TYR A 275 13.12 -22.46 6.03
N ARG A 276 13.85 -22.09 7.10
CA ARG A 276 13.73 -20.77 7.73
C ARG A 276 14.07 -19.63 6.78
N LEU A 277 15.11 -19.77 5.96
CA LEU A 277 15.50 -18.79 4.94
C LEU A 277 14.42 -18.64 3.87
N MET A 278 13.88 -19.75 3.37
CA MET A 278 12.78 -19.74 2.41
C MET A 278 11.54 -19.01 2.97
N LEU A 279 11.16 -19.29 4.21
CA LEU A 279 10.04 -18.60 4.86
C LEU A 279 10.28 -17.10 5.01
N ARG A 280 11.50 -16.69 5.40
CA ARG A 280 11.87 -15.26 5.47
C ARG A 280 11.77 -14.59 4.11
N TYR A 281 12.37 -15.21 3.09
CA TYR A 281 12.30 -14.69 1.72
C TYR A 281 10.85 -14.53 1.24
N ASN A 282 9.99 -15.53 1.50
CA ASN A 282 8.57 -15.44 1.15
C ASN A 282 7.85 -14.33 1.93
N ALA A 283 8.11 -14.21 3.23
CA ALA A 283 7.54 -13.15 4.07
C ALA A 283 7.96 -11.76 3.60
N ASP A 284 9.24 -11.56 3.28
CA ASP A 284 9.76 -10.30 2.74
C ASP A 284 9.16 -9.99 1.37
N THR A 285 9.07 -11.00 0.50
CA THR A 285 8.44 -10.84 -0.83
C THR A 285 6.97 -10.42 -0.71
N GLU A 286 6.20 -11.06 0.17
CA GLU A 286 4.82 -10.67 0.45
C GLU A 286 4.72 -9.28 1.09
N HIS A 287 5.65 -8.94 1.99
CA HIS A 287 5.73 -7.60 2.58
C HIS A 287 5.91 -6.52 1.50
N TRP A 288 6.86 -6.74 0.58
CA TRP A 288 7.10 -5.84 -0.56
C TRP A 288 5.90 -5.75 -1.49
N ARG A 289 5.25 -6.88 -1.83
CA ARG A 289 4.03 -6.87 -2.64
C ARG A 289 2.92 -6.05 -1.99
N ARG A 290 2.68 -6.22 -0.69
CA ARG A 290 1.66 -5.46 0.07
C ARG A 290 1.98 -3.98 0.08
N ARG A 291 3.25 -3.61 0.31
CA ARG A 291 3.69 -2.22 0.29
C ARG A 291 3.50 -1.59 -1.08
N TYR A 292 3.91 -2.28 -2.14
CA TYR A 292 3.73 -1.84 -3.53
C TYR A 292 2.25 -1.65 -3.87
N ALA A 293 1.40 -2.63 -3.54
CA ALA A 293 -0.04 -2.52 -3.70
C ALA A 293 -0.65 -1.34 -2.92
N GLY A 294 -0.13 -1.07 -1.70
CA GLY A 294 -0.50 0.09 -0.90
C GLY A 294 -0.17 1.42 -1.60
N CYS A 295 1.04 1.54 -2.17
CA CYS A 295 1.46 2.71 -2.94
C CYS A 295 0.58 2.92 -4.19
N ILE A 296 0.23 1.85 -4.91
CA ILE A 296 -0.67 1.94 -6.06
C ILE A 296 -2.05 2.46 -5.63
N ARG A 297 -2.63 1.89 -4.56
CA ARG A 297 -3.94 2.34 -4.06
C ARG A 297 -3.93 3.81 -3.65
N GLN A 298 -2.86 4.27 -3.00
CA GLN A 298 -2.70 5.70 -2.66
C GLN A 298 -2.65 6.58 -3.91
N ALA A 299 -1.86 6.19 -4.91
CA ALA A 299 -1.76 6.92 -6.17
C ALA A 299 -3.13 7.00 -6.89
N GLN A 300 -3.87 5.89 -6.94
CA GLN A 300 -5.22 5.84 -7.50
C GLN A 300 -6.20 6.75 -6.73
N ASN A 301 -6.14 6.75 -5.39
CA ASN A 301 -6.95 7.63 -4.57
C ASN A 301 -6.65 9.11 -4.83
N TRP A 302 -5.37 9.49 -4.90
CA TRP A 302 -4.97 10.86 -5.25
C TRP A 302 -5.44 11.25 -6.65
N GLN A 303 -5.31 10.36 -7.63
CA GLN A 303 -5.80 10.60 -8.99
C GLN A 303 -7.32 10.82 -9.00
N ARG A 304 -8.07 10.01 -8.24
CA ARG A 304 -9.53 10.17 -8.10
C ARG A 304 -9.90 11.50 -7.46
N GLN A 305 -9.22 11.87 -6.37
CA GLN A 305 -9.48 13.14 -5.67
C GLN A 305 -9.17 14.33 -6.57
N TYR A 306 -8.07 14.27 -7.32
CA TYR A 306 -7.71 15.29 -8.30
C TYR A 306 -8.79 15.47 -9.37
N ARG A 307 -9.34 14.37 -9.92
CA ARG A 307 -10.46 14.44 -10.88
C ARG A 307 -11.71 15.08 -10.28
N ILE A 308 -12.07 14.71 -9.05
CA ILE A 308 -13.22 15.29 -8.35
C ILE A 308 -13.03 16.80 -8.18
N SER A 309 -11.84 17.24 -7.75
CA SER A 309 -11.51 18.66 -7.62
C SER A 309 -11.60 19.40 -8.96
N GLN A 310 -11.08 18.81 -10.05
CA GLN A 310 -11.23 19.41 -11.38
C GLN A 310 -12.69 19.58 -11.79
N THR A 311 -13.53 18.57 -11.58
CA THR A 311 -14.97 18.67 -11.87
C THR A 311 -15.63 19.77 -11.05
N GLN A 312 -15.30 19.90 -9.77
CA GLN A 312 -15.83 20.97 -8.90
C GLN A 312 -15.44 22.36 -9.40
N VAL A 313 -14.18 22.56 -9.79
CA VAL A 313 -13.70 23.82 -10.36
C VAL A 313 -14.46 24.15 -11.66
N GLN A 314 -14.67 23.17 -12.54
CA GLN A 314 -15.44 23.38 -13.77
C GLN A 314 -16.88 23.81 -13.48
N VAL A 315 -17.55 23.15 -12.53
CA VAL A 315 -18.90 23.53 -12.11
C VAL A 315 -18.93 24.94 -11.54
N GLN A 316 -17.96 25.31 -10.71
CA GLN A 316 -17.85 26.66 -10.15
C GLN A 316 -17.62 27.72 -11.24
N VAL A 317 -16.76 27.45 -12.23
CA VAL A 317 -16.54 28.33 -13.37
C VAL A 317 -17.82 28.52 -14.18
N GLN A 318 -18.57 27.45 -14.45
CA GLN A 318 -19.84 27.54 -15.15
C GLN A 318 -20.87 28.36 -14.37
N ASN A 319 -20.97 28.15 -13.05
CA ASN A 319 -21.85 28.95 -12.19
C ASN A 319 -21.46 30.43 -12.21
N ASN A 320 -20.16 30.74 -12.16
CA ASN A 320 -19.67 32.11 -12.27
C ASN A 320 -20.06 32.75 -13.62
N LEU A 321 -19.95 32.02 -14.72
CA LEU A 321 -20.38 32.49 -16.04
C LEU A 321 -21.88 32.77 -16.06
N ASN A 322 -22.71 31.86 -15.53
CA ASN A 322 -24.15 32.03 -15.46
C ASN A 322 -24.54 33.27 -14.62
N LEU A 323 -23.90 33.45 -13.46
CA LEU A 323 -24.12 34.62 -12.60
C LEU A 323 -23.70 35.92 -13.30
N ARG A 324 -22.55 35.93 -13.99
CA ARG A 324 -22.12 37.10 -14.78
C ARG A 324 -23.11 37.45 -15.88
N GLN A 325 -23.69 36.45 -16.56
CA GLN A 325 -24.74 36.68 -17.56
C GLN A 325 -26.01 37.28 -16.94
N GLN A 326 -26.44 36.80 -15.76
CA GLN A 326 -27.58 37.36 -15.05
C GLN A 326 -27.33 38.81 -14.62
N ILE A 327 -26.13 39.11 -14.10
CA ILE A 327 -25.75 40.48 -13.73
C ILE A 327 -25.81 41.40 -14.96
N LEU A 328 -25.26 40.97 -16.10
CA LEU A 328 -25.32 41.73 -17.35
C LEU A 328 -26.77 41.99 -17.80
N ALA A 329 -27.65 40.99 -17.67
CA ALA A 329 -29.07 41.15 -17.98
C ALA A 329 -29.77 42.17 -17.08
N LEU A 330 -29.46 42.18 -15.76
CA LEU A 330 -29.98 43.15 -14.81
C LEU A 330 -29.41 44.56 -15.02
N GLN A 331 -28.15 44.68 -15.47
CA GLN A 331 -27.55 45.97 -15.82
C GLN A 331 -28.17 46.59 -17.07
N ASN A 332 -28.50 45.77 -18.08
CA ASN A 332 -29.16 46.25 -19.30
C ASN A 332 -30.65 46.59 -19.07
N ASN A 333 -31.28 46.01 -18.06
CA ASN A 333 -32.67 46.26 -17.69
C ASN A 333 -32.79 46.54 -16.18
N PRO A 334 -32.34 47.71 -15.71
CA PRO A 334 -32.40 48.05 -14.30
C PRO A 334 -33.88 48.05 -13.83
N PRO A 335 -34.18 47.48 -12.65
CA PRO A 335 -35.49 47.63 -12.05
C PRO A 335 -35.80 49.12 -11.86
N ASN A 336 -36.99 49.56 -12.25
CA ASN A 336 -37.41 50.94 -12.03
C ASN A 336 -37.68 51.16 -10.53
N MET A 337 -36.67 51.66 -9.81
CA MET A 337 -36.68 51.86 -8.36
C MET A 337 -37.16 53.25 -7.94
N ALA A 338 -37.84 53.98 -8.84
CA ALA A 338 -38.39 55.29 -8.53
C ALA A 338 -39.38 55.16 -7.36
N THR A 339 -39.23 56.06 -6.39
CA THR A 339 -40.06 56.12 -5.19
C THR A 339 -41.06 57.27 -5.29
N ILE A 340 -42.00 57.32 -4.35
CA ILE A 340 -42.93 58.45 -4.27
C ILE A 340 -42.19 59.80 -4.06
N GLN A 341 -41.00 59.79 -3.47
CA GLN A 341 -40.19 61.01 -3.30
C GLN A 341 -39.72 61.56 -4.64
N ASP A 342 -39.31 60.70 -5.58
CA ASP A 342 -38.87 61.10 -6.92
C ASP A 342 -40.02 61.69 -7.73
N VAL A 343 -41.22 61.12 -7.58
CA VAL A 343 -42.46 61.68 -8.13
C VAL A 343 -42.72 63.07 -7.58
N MET A 344 -42.64 63.24 -6.25
CA MET A 344 -42.88 64.54 -5.62
C MET A 344 -41.83 65.58 -6.04
N HIS A 345 -40.54 65.22 -6.11
CA HIS A 345 -39.50 66.10 -6.62
C HIS A 345 -39.75 66.53 -8.07
N THR A 346 -40.32 65.65 -8.90
CA THR A 346 -40.62 65.94 -10.31
C THR A 346 -41.79 66.91 -10.47
N ILE A 347 -42.87 66.76 -9.70
CA ILE A 347 -44.09 67.56 -9.89
C ILE A 347 -44.11 68.86 -9.06
N THR A 348 -43.38 68.92 -7.94
CA THR A 348 -43.39 70.07 -7.02
C THR A 348 -43.05 71.41 -7.70
N PRO A 349 -42.02 71.52 -8.56
CA PRO A 349 -41.74 72.77 -9.26
C PRO A 349 -42.88 73.22 -10.17
N GLY A 350 -43.53 72.28 -10.87
CA GLY A 350 -44.67 72.58 -11.75
C GLY A 350 -45.90 73.03 -10.96
N LEU A 351 -46.15 72.43 -9.79
CA LEU A 351 -47.22 72.87 -8.90
C LEU A 351 -46.94 74.26 -8.34
N ALA A 352 -45.71 74.57 -7.94
CA ALA A 352 -45.35 75.86 -7.37
C ALA A 352 -45.59 77.05 -8.33
N GLN A 353 -45.42 76.83 -9.64
CA GLN A 353 -45.65 77.86 -10.67
C GLN A 353 -47.13 78.22 -10.87
N LEU A 354 -48.06 77.34 -10.49
CA LEU A 354 -49.50 77.58 -10.67
C LEU A 354 -50.09 78.36 -9.48
N PRO A 355 -50.83 79.47 -9.69
CA PRO A 355 -51.54 80.13 -8.60
C PRO A 355 -52.62 79.21 -8.03
N PHE A 356 -53.03 79.43 -6.77
CA PHE A 356 -54.17 78.72 -6.19
C PHE A 356 -55.47 79.08 -6.91
N TYR A 357 -56.36 78.11 -7.07
CA TYR A 357 -57.62 78.32 -7.77
C TYR A 357 -58.63 79.07 -6.90
N ASP A 358 -59.03 80.25 -7.36
CA ASP A 358 -60.03 81.11 -6.74
C ASP A 358 -61.27 81.34 -7.63
N GLY A 359 -61.31 80.71 -8.82
CA GLY A 359 -62.39 80.83 -9.80
C GLY A 359 -62.19 81.91 -10.87
N GLN A 360 -61.02 82.54 -10.98
CA GLN A 360 -60.78 83.55 -12.02
C GLN A 360 -60.80 83.01 -13.46
N GLU A 361 -60.43 81.74 -13.65
CA GLU A 361 -60.43 81.09 -14.96
C GLU A 361 -61.34 79.85 -14.97
N SER A 362 -61.77 79.41 -16.16
CA SER A 362 -62.68 78.27 -16.30
C SER A 362 -62.09 76.99 -15.68
N PRO A 363 -62.89 76.17 -14.97
CA PRO A 363 -62.46 74.90 -14.38
C PRO A 363 -61.68 74.00 -15.33
N ASP A 364 -62.15 73.87 -16.58
CA ASP A 364 -61.52 73.04 -17.60
C ASP A 364 -60.10 73.51 -17.95
N PHE A 365 -59.91 74.82 -18.07
CA PHE A 365 -58.62 75.40 -18.47
C PHE A 365 -57.58 75.26 -17.36
N TYR A 366 -57.96 75.52 -16.11
CA TYR A 366 -57.06 75.34 -14.96
C TYR A 366 -56.74 73.87 -14.71
N TYR A 367 -57.73 72.98 -14.84
CA TYR A 367 -57.55 71.55 -14.68
C TYR A 367 -56.53 70.98 -15.67
N GLN A 368 -56.53 71.42 -16.94
CA GLN A 368 -55.54 70.95 -17.92
C GLN A 368 -54.10 71.29 -17.50
N LYS A 369 -53.87 72.45 -16.87
CA LYS A 369 -52.54 72.83 -16.34
C LYS A 369 -52.11 71.88 -15.22
N LEU A 370 -53.02 71.57 -14.29
CA LEU A 370 -52.73 70.63 -13.19
C LEU A 370 -52.51 69.20 -13.68
N ARG A 371 -53.31 68.74 -14.65
CA ARG A 371 -53.13 67.45 -15.31
C ARG A 371 -51.78 67.34 -15.98
N ALA A 372 -51.35 68.38 -16.69
CA ALA A 372 -50.03 68.41 -17.33
C ALA A 372 -48.89 68.23 -16.31
N VAL A 373 -49.02 68.83 -15.12
CA VAL A 373 -48.06 68.66 -14.03
C VAL A 373 -48.03 67.21 -13.51
N ASN A 374 -49.19 66.57 -13.30
CA ASN A 374 -49.23 65.16 -12.92
C ASN A 374 -48.63 64.24 -14.00
N GLU A 375 -48.80 64.56 -15.28
CA GLU A 375 -48.23 63.77 -16.39
C GLU A 375 -46.70 63.84 -16.46
N LEU A 376 -46.05 64.84 -15.85
CA LEU A 376 -44.58 64.89 -15.77
C LEU A 376 -44.00 63.68 -15.01
N ALA A 377 -44.74 63.12 -14.06
CA ALA A 377 -44.31 61.94 -13.30
C ALA A 377 -44.63 60.61 -13.98
N ARG A 378 -45.31 60.60 -15.14
CA ARG A 378 -45.69 59.37 -15.85
C ARG A 378 -44.51 58.43 -16.15
N PRO A 379 -43.32 58.91 -16.60
CA PRO A 379 -42.18 58.04 -16.89
C PRO A 379 -41.64 57.28 -15.68
N LEU A 380 -41.89 57.76 -14.46
CA LEU A 380 -41.39 57.14 -13.23
C LEU A 380 -42.16 55.85 -12.87
N ALA A 381 -43.37 55.65 -13.40
CA ALA A 381 -44.18 54.43 -13.24
C ALA A 381 -44.36 53.94 -11.78
N VAL A 382 -44.37 54.85 -10.81
CA VAL A 382 -44.51 54.53 -9.38
C VAL A 382 -45.95 54.14 -9.07
N ALA A 383 -46.18 52.89 -8.64
CA ALA A 383 -47.52 52.36 -8.36
C ALA A 383 -48.29 53.16 -7.29
N GLN A 384 -47.58 53.77 -6.34
CA GLN A 384 -48.18 54.62 -5.29
C GLN A 384 -48.70 55.96 -5.83
N PHE A 385 -48.20 56.47 -6.97
CA PHE A 385 -48.74 57.64 -7.65
C PHE A 385 -49.97 57.27 -8.52
N ASN A 386 -50.92 56.59 -7.89
CA ASN A 386 -52.15 56.12 -8.49
C ASN A 386 -53.18 57.26 -8.65
N ALA A 387 -54.35 56.95 -9.21
CA ALA A 387 -55.40 57.93 -9.49
C ALA A 387 -55.83 58.77 -8.27
N ALA A 388 -55.84 58.16 -7.08
CA ALA A 388 -56.19 58.85 -5.83
C ALA A 388 -55.12 59.85 -5.40
N MET A 389 -53.84 59.47 -5.47
CA MET A 389 -52.74 60.38 -5.15
C MET A 389 -52.66 61.54 -6.15
N ARG A 390 -52.84 61.24 -7.44
CA ARG A 390 -52.95 62.24 -8.51
C ARG A 390 -54.09 63.23 -8.25
N CYS A 391 -55.24 62.74 -7.81
CA CYS A 391 -56.38 63.57 -7.43
C CYS A 391 -56.08 64.45 -6.21
N ASN A 392 -55.44 63.91 -5.17
CA ASN A 392 -55.06 64.66 -3.96
C ASN A 392 -54.12 65.84 -4.26
N VAL A 393 -53.17 65.65 -5.19
CA VAL A 393 -52.27 66.72 -5.64
C VAL A 393 -53.06 67.91 -6.22
N ILE A 394 -54.10 67.63 -7.00
CA ILE A 394 -54.96 68.63 -7.64
C ILE A 394 -55.86 69.31 -6.60
N ILE A 395 -56.42 68.54 -5.66
CA ILE A 395 -57.27 69.04 -4.56
C ILE A 395 -56.53 70.11 -3.73
N ASN A 396 -55.25 69.89 -3.44
CA ASN A 396 -54.42 70.80 -2.64
C ASN A 396 -54.19 72.18 -3.29
N LYS A 397 -54.61 72.38 -4.54
CA LYS A 397 -54.52 73.67 -5.25
C LYS A 397 -55.80 74.49 -5.22
N MET A 398 -56.86 73.98 -4.59
CA MET A 398 -58.09 74.73 -4.39
C MET A 398 -57.93 75.77 -3.29
N SER A 399 -58.61 76.91 -3.42
CA SER A 399 -58.62 77.98 -2.42
C SER A 399 -59.96 78.72 -2.38
N GLY A 400 -60.12 79.63 -1.42
CA GLY A 400 -61.29 80.49 -1.27
C GLY A 400 -62.60 79.72 -1.14
N ARG A 401 -63.56 79.99 -2.05
CA ARG A 401 -64.91 79.38 -2.03
C ARG A 401 -64.95 77.95 -2.59
N PHE A 402 -63.81 77.46 -3.07
CA PHE A 402 -63.62 76.11 -3.59
C PHE A 402 -62.98 75.18 -2.54
N VAL A 403 -62.83 75.64 -1.29
CA VAL A 403 -62.45 74.81 -0.15
C VAL A 403 -63.50 74.88 0.97
N PRO A 404 -63.71 73.81 1.75
CA PRO A 404 -63.12 72.49 1.58
C PRO A 404 -63.69 71.74 0.36
N VAL A 405 -62.85 70.94 -0.30
CA VAL A 405 -63.32 69.96 -1.30
C VAL A 405 -63.96 68.80 -0.53
N PRO A 406 -65.23 68.45 -0.79
CA PRO A 406 -65.90 67.35 -0.10
C PRO A 406 -65.33 65.99 -0.52
N ALA A 407 -65.52 64.96 0.31
CA ALA A 407 -65.09 63.60 -0.04
C ALA A 407 -65.91 63.00 -1.20
N ASN A 408 -67.18 63.40 -1.33
CA ASN A 408 -68.12 62.88 -2.32
C ASN A 408 -68.67 64.02 -3.19
N ASN A 409 -68.85 63.73 -4.48
CA ASN A 409 -69.35 64.66 -5.48
C ASN A 409 -70.88 64.71 -5.48
N SER A 410 -71.45 65.78 -4.93
CA SER A 410 -72.89 66.01 -4.92
C SER A 410 -73.50 66.20 -6.32
N TYR A 411 -72.68 66.50 -7.35
CA TYR A 411 -73.13 66.71 -8.72
C TYR A 411 -73.14 65.43 -9.57
N ASN A 412 -72.66 64.31 -9.03
CA ASN A 412 -72.59 63.02 -9.74
C ASN A 412 -72.83 61.84 -8.79
N ALA A 413 -74.09 61.61 -8.43
CA ALA A 413 -74.55 60.46 -7.64
C ALA A 413 -73.77 60.19 -6.33
N ASN A 414 -73.17 61.23 -5.72
CA ASN A 414 -72.31 61.12 -4.53
C ASN A 414 -71.08 60.21 -4.73
N ALA A 415 -70.54 60.14 -5.96
CA ALA A 415 -69.30 59.43 -6.24
C ALA A 415 -68.11 59.99 -5.44
N ALA A 416 -67.19 59.13 -5.01
CA ALA A 416 -66.02 59.56 -4.25
C ALA A 416 -65.05 60.37 -5.14
N ILE A 417 -64.58 61.52 -4.66
CA ILE A 417 -63.63 62.39 -5.38
C ILE A 417 -62.21 61.85 -5.19
N ASN A 418 -61.92 60.73 -5.84
CA ASN A 418 -60.63 60.03 -5.79
C ASN A 418 -60.00 59.83 -7.17
N THR A 419 -60.56 60.42 -8.22
CA THR A 419 -60.00 60.42 -9.57
C THR A 419 -60.05 61.82 -10.16
N GLU A 420 -59.08 62.14 -11.02
CA GLU A 420 -59.00 63.46 -11.66
C GLU A 420 -60.29 63.85 -12.44
N PRO A 421 -60.94 62.95 -13.21
CA PRO A 421 -62.18 63.29 -13.91
C PRO A 421 -63.34 63.61 -12.96
N GLU A 422 -63.44 62.87 -11.85
CA GLU A 422 -64.50 63.09 -10.86
C GLU A 422 -64.30 64.41 -10.13
N PHE A 423 -63.04 64.77 -9.83
CA PHE A 423 -62.69 66.07 -9.30
C PHE A 423 -63.05 67.21 -10.25
N LEU A 424 -62.76 67.08 -11.56
CA LEU A 424 -63.15 68.08 -12.56
C LEU A 424 -64.67 68.26 -12.62
N ASN A 425 -65.44 67.15 -12.61
CA ASN A 425 -66.90 67.22 -12.61
C ASN A 425 -67.43 68.00 -11.41
N TRP A 426 -66.90 67.70 -10.22
CA TRP A 426 -67.23 68.44 -9.01
C TRP A 426 -66.84 69.92 -9.12
N LEU A 427 -65.64 70.23 -9.61
CA LEU A 427 -65.16 71.61 -9.75
C LEU A 427 -66.03 72.42 -10.71
N GLN A 428 -66.46 71.82 -11.83
CA GLN A 428 -67.40 72.43 -12.77
C GLN A 428 -68.76 72.70 -12.13
N GLY A 429 -69.32 71.74 -11.39
CA GLY A 429 -70.58 71.92 -10.65
C GLY A 429 -70.46 73.03 -9.61
N LYS A 430 -69.41 72.99 -8.78
CA LYS A 430 -69.16 73.98 -7.73
C LYS A 430 -68.92 75.37 -8.30
N TYR A 431 -68.20 75.46 -9.42
CA TYR A 431 -67.99 76.71 -10.14
C TYR A 431 -69.29 77.31 -10.63
N ARG A 432 -70.19 76.51 -11.21
CA ARG A 432 -71.52 76.97 -11.60
C ARG A 432 -72.27 77.54 -10.41
N ASP A 433 -72.30 76.86 -9.26
CA ASP A 433 -73.02 77.35 -8.09
C ASP A 433 -72.43 78.65 -7.51
N VAL A 434 -71.10 78.69 -7.36
CA VAL A 434 -70.39 79.86 -6.84
C VAL A 434 -70.54 81.05 -7.78
N MET A 435 -70.46 80.82 -9.10
CA MET A 435 -70.62 81.85 -10.10
C MET A 435 -72.07 82.25 -10.28
N VAL A 436 -73.07 81.37 -10.19
CA VAL A 436 -74.50 81.73 -10.24
C VAL A 436 -74.86 82.65 -9.07
N GLY A 437 -74.42 82.36 -7.84
CA GLY A 437 -74.67 83.24 -6.69
C GLY A 437 -73.97 84.60 -6.82
N THR A 438 -72.76 84.61 -7.38
CA THR A 438 -72.01 85.86 -7.66
C THR A 438 -72.67 86.65 -8.79
N ASN A 439 -73.13 85.98 -9.84
CA ASN A 439 -73.85 86.55 -10.97
C ASN A 439 -75.21 87.11 -10.55
N GLN A 440 -75.96 86.42 -9.70
CA GLN A 440 -77.23 86.92 -9.14
C GLN A 440 -77.00 88.15 -8.24
N GLY A 441 -76.02 88.10 -7.34
CA GLY A 441 -75.66 89.25 -6.50
C GLY A 441 -75.19 90.45 -7.34
N ALA A 442 -74.43 90.18 -8.40
CA ALA A 442 -73.96 91.18 -9.34
C ALA A 442 -75.09 91.76 -10.20
N ILE A 443 -76.06 90.94 -10.64
CA ILE A 443 -77.27 91.40 -11.33
C ILE A 443 -78.14 92.25 -10.40
N ILE A 444 -78.32 91.87 -9.13
CA ILE A 444 -79.08 92.68 -8.15
C ILE A 444 -78.37 94.02 -7.90
N ALA A 445 -77.05 94.00 -7.73
CA ALA A 445 -76.25 95.21 -7.58
C ALA A 445 -76.30 96.08 -8.85
N LEU A 446 -76.23 95.46 -10.03
CA LEU A 446 -76.37 96.11 -11.32
C LEU A 446 -77.76 96.77 -11.42
N MET A 447 -78.85 96.04 -11.19
CA MET A 447 -80.23 96.54 -11.24
C MET A 447 -80.48 97.77 -10.36
N ASN A 448 -79.79 97.85 -9.21
CA ASN A 448 -79.91 98.94 -8.24
C ASN A 448 -78.92 100.08 -8.49
N GLU A 449 -77.97 99.90 -9.42
CA GLU A 449 -77.03 100.95 -9.79
C GLU A 449 -77.74 102.03 -10.62
N THR A 450 -77.35 103.28 -10.44
CA THR A 450 -77.88 104.41 -11.21
C THR A 450 -76.75 105.36 -11.57
N PHE A 451 -76.92 106.09 -12.66
CA PHE A 451 -75.99 107.14 -13.05
C PHE A 451 -76.26 108.38 -12.17
N SER A 452 -75.38 108.64 -11.22
CA SER A 452 -75.53 109.74 -10.26
C SER A 452 -75.31 111.10 -10.92
N PRO A 453 -75.96 112.19 -10.48
CA PRO A 453 -75.69 113.55 -10.96
C PRO A 453 -74.24 114.02 -10.77
N ILE A 454 -73.50 113.37 -9.87
CA ILE A 454 -72.06 113.62 -9.64
C ILE A 454 -71.13 112.69 -10.43
N ASP A 455 -71.67 111.69 -11.11
CA ASP A 455 -70.85 110.74 -11.86
C ASP A 455 -70.29 111.36 -13.15
N THR A 456 -69.07 110.94 -13.49
CA THR A 456 -68.56 111.05 -14.85
C THR A 456 -68.81 109.74 -15.59
N SER A 457 -68.84 109.78 -16.92
CA SER A 457 -68.94 108.56 -17.74
C SER A 457 -67.90 107.50 -17.37
N ASP A 458 -66.71 107.90 -16.91
CA ASP A 458 -65.62 106.99 -16.59
C ASP A 458 -65.77 106.36 -15.21
N THR A 459 -66.21 107.14 -14.22
CA THR A 459 -66.47 106.64 -12.86
C THR A 459 -67.60 105.61 -12.87
N TYR A 460 -68.68 105.91 -13.61
CA TYR A 460 -69.79 105.00 -13.81
C TYR A 460 -69.37 103.74 -14.59
N ALA A 461 -68.61 103.89 -15.68
CA ALA A 461 -68.12 102.75 -16.46
C ALA A 461 -67.26 101.79 -15.62
N LYS A 462 -66.44 102.31 -14.70
CA LYS A 462 -65.62 101.49 -13.81
C LYS A 462 -66.46 100.64 -12.86
N ARG A 463 -67.54 101.20 -12.27
CA ARG A 463 -68.45 100.46 -11.38
C ARG A 463 -69.23 99.39 -12.14
N ILE A 464 -69.80 99.76 -13.29
CA ILE A 464 -70.57 98.82 -14.11
C ILE A 464 -69.68 97.70 -14.66
N ARG A 465 -68.46 97.99 -15.13
CA ARG A 465 -67.54 96.92 -15.59
C ARG A 465 -67.20 95.93 -14.49
N SER A 466 -67.06 96.39 -13.25
CA SER A 466 -66.82 95.50 -12.10
C SER A 466 -68.03 94.63 -11.78
N LEU A 467 -69.26 95.16 -11.92
CA LEU A 467 -70.49 94.43 -11.63
C LEU A 467 -70.92 93.52 -12.79
N ALA A 468 -70.55 93.84 -14.02
CA ALA A 468 -70.99 93.09 -15.19
C ALA A 468 -69.99 91.99 -15.64
N GLN A 469 -68.96 91.72 -14.82
CA GLN A 469 -67.95 90.71 -15.10
C GLN A 469 -68.58 89.31 -15.13
N GLY A 470 -68.51 88.65 -16.29
CA GLY A 470 -69.12 87.33 -16.51
C GLY A 470 -70.58 87.33 -16.98
N GLN A 471 -71.17 88.50 -17.28
CA GLN A 471 -72.54 88.62 -17.82
C GLN A 471 -72.57 88.77 -19.35
N VAL A 472 -73.62 88.26 -19.99
CA VAL A 472 -73.87 88.46 -21.43
C VAL A 472 -74.38 89.88 -21.65
N PHE A 473 -73.72 90.65 -22.52
CA PHE A 473 -74.03 92.07 -22.76
C PHE A 473 -75.50 92.31 -23.17
N ALA A 474 -76.08 91.41 -23.95
CA ALA A 474 -77.48 91.52 -24.38
C ALA A 474 -78.47 91.48 -23.21
N ASP A 475 -78.20 90.66 -22.20
CA ASP A 475 -79.11 90.42 -21.07
C ASP A 475 -79.12 91.58 -20.08
N ILE A 476 -78.01 92.32 -20.01
CA ILE A 476 -77.85 93.45 -19.08
C ILE A 476 -78.19 94.80 -19.70
N LEU A 477 -78.20 94.89 -21.03
CA LEU A 477 -78.43 96.13 -21.77
C LEU A 477 -79.71 96.87 -21.33
N PRO A 478 -80.84 96.18 -21.03
CA PRO A 478 -82.03 96.84 -20.49
C PRO A 478 -81.80 97.55 -19.16
N TYR A 479 -80.98 96.99 -18.26
CA TYR A 479 -80.64 97.61 -16.98
C TYR A 479 -79.73 98.82 -17.20
N LEU A 480 -78.73 98.70 -18.08
CA LEU A 480 -77.83 99.82 -18.40
C LEU A 480 -78.58 101.05 -18.91
N TYR A 481 -79.63 100.86 -19.73
CA TYR A 481 -80.49 101.97 -20.13
C TYR A 481 -81.22 102.60 -18.94
N ARG A 482 -81.78 101.78 -18.05
CA ARG A 482 -82.51 102.24 -16.86
C ARG A 482 -81.64 103.03 -15.87
N HIS A 483 -80.32 102.82 -15.90
CA HIS A 483 -79.41 103.55 -15.04
C HIS A 483 -79.20 104.99 -15.52
N LEU A 484 -79.36 105.26 -16.82
CA LEU A 484 -79.04 106.55 -17.43
C LEU A 484 -80.19 107.55 -17.23
N PRO A 485 -79.91 108.86 -17.13
CA PRO A 485 -80.95 109.87 -17.13
C PRO A 485 -81.61 109.97 -18.51
N ASP A 486 -82.91 110.29 -18.57
CA ASP A 486 -83.74 110.28 -19.79
C ASP A 486 -83.10 111.01 -20.99
N ASN A 487 -82.44 112.15 -20.74
CA ASN A 487 -81.80 112.97 -21.77
C ASN A 487 -80.61 112.27 -22.46
N ILE A 488 -79.92 111.37 -21.75
CA ILE A 488 -78.77 110.61 -22.24
C ILE A 488 -79.23 109.24 -22.74
N GLU A 489 -80.17 108.59 -22.05
CA GLU A 489 -80.73 107.29 -22.42
C GLU A 489 -81.27 107.30 -23.87
N MET A 490 -82.15 108.27 -24.20
CA MET A 490 -82.75 108.36 -25.54
C MET A 490 -81.68 108.55 -26.63
N ARG A 491 -80.60 109.27 -26.33
CA ARG A 491 -79.51 109.54 -27.28
C ARG A 491 -78.58 108.34 -27.48
N VAL A 492 -78.45 107.47 -26.48
CA VAL A 492 -77.64 106.25 -26.55
C VAL A 492 -78.43 105.12 -27.24
N LYS A 493 -79.76 105.03 -27.04
CA LYS A 493 -80.65 104.04 -27.68
C LYS A 493 -80.70 104.09 -29.21
N ILE A 494 -80.45 105.26 -29.82
CA ILE A 494 -80.47 105.43 -31.29
C ILE A 494 -79.26 104.76 -31.98
N ALA A 495 -78.26 104.32 -31.22
CA ALA A 495 -77.05 103.68 -31.76
C ALA A 495 -77.14 102.14 -31.73
N ALA A 496 -76.59 101.48 -32.75
CA ALA A 496 -76.34 100.04 -32.71
C ALA A 496 -75.17 99.74 -31.76
N LEU A 497 -75.45 99.03 -30.66
CA LEU A 497 -74.49 98.71 -29.61
C LEU A 497 -74.17 97.22 -29.66
N ALA A 498 -72.90 96.87 -29.90
CA ALA A 498 -72.46 95.48 -30.09
C ALA A 498 -71.84 94.86 -28.82
N ASN A 499 -71.27 95.69 -27.94
CA ASN A 499 -70.61 95.27 -26.71
C ASN A 499 -70.46 96.43 -25.70
N PHE A 500 -69.97 96.14 -24.50
CA PHE A 500 -69.74 97.14 -23.45
C PHE A 500 -68.88 98.32 -23.89
N ASP A 501 -67.82 98.07 -24.66
CA ASP A 501 -66.90 99.14 -25.07
C ASP A 501 -67.59 100.10 -26.04
N THR A 502 -68.43 99.59 -26.95
CA THR A 502 -69.27 100.45 -27.81
C THR A 502 -70.29 101.27 -27.00
N PHE A 503 -70.89 100.69 -25.96
CA PHE A 503 -71.81 101.40 -25.07
C PHE A 503 -71.12 102.52 -24.29
N PHE A 504 -70.02 102.22 -23.59
CA PHE A 504 -69.32 103.24 -22.78
C PHE A 504 -68.66 104.32 -23.63
N ASN A 505 -68.13 103.99 -24.81
CA ASN A 505 -67.61 105.00 -25.72
C ASN A 505 -68.71 105.95 -26.20
N LYS A 506 -69.91 105.41 -26.49
CA LYS A 506 -71.03 106.23 -26.92
C LYS A 506 -71.59 107.07 -25.77
N LEU A 507 -71.72 106.49 -24.58
CA LEU A 507 -72.10 107.19 -23.36
C LEU A 507 -71.14 108.36 -23.09
N ARG A 508 -69.83 108.11 -23.15
CA ARG A 508 -68.79 109.13 -22.98
C ARG A 508 -68.95 110.26 -24.00
N ASN A 509 -69.10 109.93 -25.29
CA ASN A 509 -69.29 110.93 -26.34
C ASN A 509 -70.57 111.76 -26.13
N LYS A 510 -71.70 111.11 -25.81
CA LYS A 510 -72.98 111.81 -25.57
C LYS A 510 -73.00 112.63 -24.28
N TRP A 511 -72.27 112.18 -23.25
CA TRP A 511 -72.06 112.95 -22.02
C TRP A 511 -71.30 114.25 -22.30
N TYR A 512 -70.21 114.19 -23.09
CA TYR A 512 -69.47 115.38 -23.50
C TYR A 512 -70.27 116.31 -24.41
N GLU A 513 -71.04 115.77 -25.38
CA GLU A 513 -71.95 116.57 -26.22
C GLU A 513 -73.05 117.28 -25.41
N SER A 514 -73.44 116.72 -24.27
CA SER A 514 -74.48 117.28 -23.39
C SER A 514 -73.94 118.31 -22.38
N GLY A 515 -72.69 118.77 -22.55
CA GLY A 515 -72.12 119.87 -21.78
C GLY A 515 -71.63 119.50 -20.38
N GLY A 516 -71.31 118.21 -20.13
CA GLY A 516 -70.64 117.67 -18.94
C GLY A 516 -70.65 118.57 -17.70
N GLN A 517 -71.61 118.35 -16.80
CA GLN A 517 -71.70 119.00 -15.47
C GLN A 517 -71.57 120.54 -15.46
N LYS A 518 -72.03 121.24 -16.51
CA LYS A 518 -72.31 122.70 -16.47
C LYS A 518 -73.81 122.96 -16.40
N HIS A 519 -74.44 122.63 -15.26
CA HIS A 519 -75.67 123.28 -14.77
C HIS A 519 -75.78 123.04 -13.26
N LEU A 520 -74.87 123.65 -12.52
CA LEU A 520 -75.12 124.10 -11.16
C LEU A 520 -75.02 125.62 -11.21
N THR A 521 -76.11 126.27 -10.78
CA THR A 521 -76.27 127.70 -10.47
C THR A 521 -76.79 128.62 -11.59
N THR A 522 -78.13 128.83 -11.60
CA THR A 522 -78.94 130.08 -11.70
C THR A 522 -80.27 129.76 -12.42
N MET A 523 -81.49 130.03 -11.94
CA MET A 523 -82.02 130.80 -10.80
C MET A 523 -83.39 130.23 -10.35
N VAL A 524 -83.73 130.56 -9.11
CA VAL A 524 -85.05 130.67 -8.45
C VAL A 524 -86.24 130.87 -9.41
N GLU A 525 -87.23 129.97 -9.34
CA GLU A 525 -88.55 130.15 -8.69
C GLU A 525 -89.02 128.82 -8.10
#